data_AF-X1JFV3-F1
#
_entry.id   AF-X1JFV3-F1
#
_cell.length_a   1.000
_cell.length_b   1.000
_cell.length_c   1.000
_cell.angle_alpha   90.00
_cell.angle_beta   90.00
_cell.angle_gamma   90.00
#
_symmetry.space_group_name_H-M   'P 1'
#
loop_
_entity.id
_entity.type
_entity.pdbx_description
1 polymer ?
#
loop_
_entity_poly.entity_id
_entity_poly.type
_entity_poly.pdbx_seq_one_letter_code
_entity_poly.pdbx_strand_id
1 'polypeptide(L)' 'MILLKKKKTAVIGAGWFGRAHVRNFYELSDLRAVCDGDEAKLNLIKQQYEGLNTYSNIDNLLKNEV' A
#
# COMPACT_ATOMS: atom_id res chain seq x y z
N MET A 1 -25.22 -14.36 6.54
CA MET A 1 -24.35 -13.34 5.91
C MET A 1 -22.91 -13.83 6.04
N ILE A 2 -22.27 -14.26 4.95
CA ILE A 2 -20.87 -14.73 5.00
C ILE A 2 -19.98 -13.49 4.97
N LEU A 3 -19.26 -13.21 6.06
CA LEU A 3 -18.25 -12.16 6.08
C LEU A 3 -17.06 -12.63 5.25
N LEU A 4 -16.87 -12.08 4.05
CA LEU A 4 -15.68 -12.37 3.25
C LEU A 4 -14.46 -11.72 3.91
N LYS A 5 -13.46 -12.53 4.27
CA LYS A 5 -12.20 -12.04 4.82
C LYS A 5 -11.45 -11.26 3.73
N LYS A 6 -11.20 -9.97 3.98
CA LYS A 6 -10.37 -9.13 3.10
C LYS A 6 -8.97 -9.73 2.96
N LYS A 7 -8.44 -9.74 1.74
CA LYS A 7 -7.08 -10.18 1.46
C LYS A 7 -6.09 -9.10 1.90
N LYS A 8 -4.97 -9.51 2.49
CA LYS A 8 -3.84 -8.61 2.72
C LYS A 8 -3.20 -8.29 1.38
N THR A 9 -2.96 -7.02 1.13
CA THR A 9 -2.36 -6.55 -0.14
C THR A 9 -1.29 -5.51 0.13
N ALA A 10 -0.37 -5.38 -0.82
CA ALA A 10 0.59 -4.29 -0.88
C ALA A 10 0.72 -3.80 -2.32
N VAL A 11 1.08 -2.53 -2.51
CA VAL A 11 1.30 -1.94 -3.85
C VAL A 11 2.77 -1.59 -4.01
N ILE A 12 3.42 -2.10 -5.06
CA ILE A 12 4.78 -1.71 -5.44
C ILE A 12 4.66 -0.84 -6.70
N GLY A 13 5.15 0.40 -6.61
CA GLY A 13 4.98 1.45 -7.61
C GLY A 13 3.70 2.24 -7.38
N ALA A 14 3.83 3.46 -6.87
CA ALA A 14 2.78 4.45 -6.65
C ALA A 14 2.84 5.62 -7.65
N GLY A 15 3.31 5.33 -8.88
CA GLY A 15 3.31 6.27 -10.00
C GLY A 15 1.91 6.60 -10.50
N TRP A 16 1.81 7.04 -11.76
CA TRP A 16 0.57 7.57 -12.33
C TRP A 16 -0.65 6.66 -12.13
N PHE A 17 -0.50 5.37 -12.39
CA PHE A 17 -1.57 4.40 -12.21
C PHE A 17 -1.54 3.72 -10.83
N GLY A 18 -0.36 3.63 -10.21
CA GLY A 18 -0.16 3.03 -8.89
C GLY A 18 -1.05 3.65 -7.81
N ARG A 19 -1.21 4.98 -7.81
CA ARG A 19 -2.11 5.69 -6.89
C ARG A 19 -3.58 5.21 -6.97
N ALA A 20 -4.04 4.77 -8.14
CA ALA A 20 -5.40 4.26 -8.29
C ALA A 20 -5.55 2.90 -7.61
N HIS A 21 -4.52 2.06 -7.68
CA HIS A 21 -4.47 0.80 -6.93
C HIS A 21 -4.40 1.02 -5.43
N VAL A 22 -3.59 1.99 -4.96
CA VAL A 22 -3.52 2.36 -3.53
C VAL A 22 -4.92 2.72 -3.02
N ARG A 23 -5.63 3.63 -3.70
CA ARG A 23 -7.00 4.02 -3.33
C ARG A 23 -7.96 2.83 -3.31
N ASN A 24 -8.01 2.07 -4.41
CA ASN A 24 -8.96 0.97 -4.54
C ASN A 24 -8.69 -0.16 -3.52
N PHE A 25 -7.43 -0.49 -3.25
CA PHE A 25 -7.09 -1.53 -2.29
C PHE A 25 -7.25 -1.06 -0.84
N TYR A 26 -7.04 0.22 -0.54
CA TYR A 26 -7.37 0.76 0.78
C TYR A 26 -8.87 0.56 1.12
N GLU A 27 -9.75 0.76 0.14
CA GLU A 27 -11.20 0.61 0.32
C GLU A 27 -11.64 -0.87 0.31
N LEU A 28 -11.15 -1.65 -0.66
CA LEU A 28 -11.68 -2.97 -0.99
C LEU A 28 -10.94 -4.14 -0.31
N SER A 29 -9.68 -3.95 0.10
CA SER A 29 -8.84 -4.98 0.72
C SER A 29 -8.29 -4.53 2.08
N ASP A 30 -7.43 -5.36 2.69
CA ASP A 30 -6.61 -5.01 3.85
C ASP A 30 -5.25 -4.56 3.32
N LEU A 31 -5.21 -3.37 2.70
CA LEU A 31 -3.96 -2.79 2.19
C LEU A 31 -3.05 -2.51 3.37
N ARG A 32 -1.88 -3.16 3.41
CA ARG A 32 -0.92 -3.04 4.50
C ARG A 32 0.20 -2.07 4.21
N ALA A 33 0.66 -2.05 2.95
CA ALA A 33 1.87 -1.35 2.59
C ALA A 33 1.87 -0.80 1.17
N VAL A 34 2.66 0.27 0.98
CA VAL A 34 3.02 0.80 -0.34
C VAL A 34 4.54 0.93 -0.45
N CYS A 35 5.11 0.57 -1.60
CA CYS A 35 6.51 0.77 -1.91
C CYS A 35 6.70 1.62 -3.17
N ASP A 36 7.57 2.61 -3.12
CA ASP A 36 7.96 3.45 -4.27
C ASP A 36 9.36 4.03 -4.02
N GLY A 37 10.14 4.28 -5.08
CA GLY A 37 11.46 4.90 -4.93
C GLY A 37 11.42 6.40 -4.65
N ASP A 38 10.24 7.04 -4.79
CA ASP A 38 10.04 8.46 -4.55
C ASP A 38 9.47 8.72 -3.14
N GLU A 39 10.35 9.15 -2.23
CA GLU A 39 10.01 9.48 -0.84
C GLU A 39 8.92 10.56 -0.72
N ALA A 40 8.81 11.50 -1.67
CA ALA A 40 7.76 12.52 -1.63
C ALA A 40 6.39 11.89 -1.85
N LYS A 41 6.28 10.90 -2.75
CA LYS A 41 5.04 10.13 -2.94
C LYS A 41 4.68 9.31 -1.72
N LEU A 42 5.67 8.65 -1.10
CA LEU A 42 5.44 7.85 0.10
C LEU A 42 4.92 8.71 1.26
N ASN A 43 5.51 9.88 1.48
CA ASN A 43 5.06 10.82 2.51
C ASN A 43 3.61 11.29 2.28
N LEU A 44 3.26 11.60 1.03
CA LEU A 44 1.89 11.98 0.67
C LEU A 44 0.90 10.83 0.95
N ILE A 45 1.25 9.60 0.57
CA ILE A 45 0.42 8.41 0.81
C ILE A 45 0.21 8.19 2.30
N LYS A 46 1.27 8.31 3.11
CA LYS A 46 1.20 8.16 4.57
C LYS A 46 0.31 9.21 5.23
N GLN A 47 0.24 10.42 4.68
CA GLN A 47 -0.69 11.47 5.14
C GLN A 47 -2.14 11.20 4.72
N GLN A 48 -2.35 10.62 3.53
CA GLN A 48 -3.69 10.39 2.96
C GLN A 48 -4.37 9.13 3.50
N TYR A 49 -3.58 8.11 3.86
CA TYR A 49 -4.08 6.78 4.22
C TYR A 49 -3.50 6.34 5.57
N GLU A 50 -4.35 6.38 6.59
CA GLU A 50 -3.95 6.02 7.96
C GLU A 50 -3.63 4.53 8.08
N GLY A 51 -2.62 4.20 8.88
CA GLY A 51 -2.26 2.81 9.20
C GLY A 51 -1.49 2.07 8.09
N LEU A 52 -1.15 2.73 6.98
CA LEU A 52 -0.30 2.13 5.94
C LEU A 52 1.18 2.22 6.31
N ASN A 53 1.90 1.11 6.11
CA ASN A 53 3.36 1.11 6.08
C ASN A 53 3.84 1.60 4.71
N THR A 54 4.96 2.32 4.69
CA THR A 54 5.61 2.78 3.45
C THR A 54 7.05 2.33 3.40
N TYR A 55 7.50 1.86 2.24
CA TYR A 55 8.85 1.36 2.03
C TYR A 55 9.47 2.00 0.79
N SER A 56 10.73 2.41 0.84
CA SER A 56 11.45 2.87 -0.36
C SER A 56 12.27 1.77 -1.04
N ASN A 57 12.22 0.54 -0.50
CA ASN A 57 12.93 -0.62 -1.01
C ASN A 57 12.01 -1.87 -0.95
N ILE A 58 11.99 -2.63 -2.04
CA ILE A 58 11.13 -3.80 -2.19
C ILE A 58 11.51 -4.95 -1.25
N ASP A 59 12.81 -5.17 -1.00
CA ASP A 59 13.28 -6.23 -0.11
C ASP A 59 12.83 -5.97 1.32
N ASN A 60 12.85 -4.70 1.74
CA ASN A 60 12.32 -4.30 3.05
C ASN A 60 10.81 -4.53 3.14
N LEU A 61 10.03 -4.23 2.09
CA LEU A 61 8.60 -4.54 2.08
C LEU A 61 8.37 -6.05 2.21
N LEU A 62 9.02 -6.85 1.36
CA LEU A 62 8.82 -8.31 1.33
C LEU A 62 9.22 -8.97 2.65
N LYS A 63 10.26 -8.47 3.33
CA LYS A 63 10.70 -9.00 4.63
C LYS A 63 9.70 -8.73 5.77
N ASN A 64 8.92 -7.65 5.70
CA ASN A 64 8.08 -7.20 6.82
C ASN A 64 6.57 -7.50 6.63
N GLU A 65 6.11 -7.70 5.39
CA GLU A 65 4.68 -7.83 5.08
C GLU A 65 4.26 -9.23 4.58
N VAL A 66 5.24 -10.10 4.29
CA VAL A 66 5.05 -11.53 3.93
C VAL A 66 5.35 -12.41 5.14
#